data_AF-A0A179T451-F1
#
_entry.id   AF-A0A179T451-F1
#
_cell.length_a   1.000
_cell.length_b   1.000
_cell.length_c   1.000
_cell.angle_alpha   90.00
_cell.angle_beta   90.00
_cell.angle_gamma   90.00
#
_symmetry.space_group_name_H-M   'P 1'
#
loop_
_entity.id
_entity.type
_entity.pdbx_description
1 polymer ?
#
loop_
_entity_poly.entity_id
_entity_poly.type
_entity_poly.pdbx_seq_one_letter_code
_entity_poly.pdbx_strand_id
1 'polypeptide(L)'
;MNHNKDYDRDHDREDMLTDDLLIDVLEASYKIENELMRQYIMTAERIHNNEELKDRLQNFAQGNAKRTSQLVDELNQMKNQK
;
A
#
# COMPACT_ATOMS: atom_id res chain seq x y z
N MET A 1 39.75 27.49 -27.08
CA MET A 1 39.56 26.36 -26.15
C MET A 1 38.14 26.47 -25.63
N ASN A 2 37.25 25.61 -26.13
CA ASN A 2 35.82 25.67 -25.84
C ASN A 2 35.58 24.99 -24.49
N HIS A 3 35.22 25.78 -23.48
CA HIS A 3 34.84 25.29 -22.16
C HIS A 3 33.37 24.85 -22.18
N ASN A 4 33.03 23.87 -23.03
CA ASN A 4 31.85 23.05 -22.79
C ASN A 4 32.16 22.16 -21.60
N LYS A 5 32.06 22.74 -20.41
CA LYS A 5 31.76 21.96 -19.21
C LYS A 5 30.30 21.55 -19.39
N ASP A 6 30.12 20.42 -20.06
CA ASP A 6 28.88 19.67 -20.02
C ASP A 6 28.66 19.30 -18.55
N TYR A 7 27.98 20.19 -17.84
CA TYR A 7 27.26 19.87 -16.62
C TYR A 7 25.98 19.14 -17.03
N ASP A 8 26.14 17.98 -17.68
CA ASP A 8 25.15 16.92 -17.60
C ASP A 8 25.54 16.17 -16.32
N ARG A 9 25.31 16.71 -15.13
CA ARG A 9 24.02 16.62 -14.43
C ARG A 9 23.37 15.24 -14.58
N ASP A 10 24.20 14.22 -14.54
CA ASP A 10 23.87 12.95 -13.90
C ASP A 10 23.72 13.24 -12.39
N HIS A 11 22.70 14.03 -12.06
CA HIS A 11 22.09 13.95 -10.75
C HIS A 11 21.60 12.52 -10.68
N ASP A 12 22.39 11.68 -10.01
CA ASP A 12 21.95 10.68 -9.07
C ASP A 12 20.47 10.92 -8.72
N ARG A 13 19.57 10.31 -9.49
CA ARG A 13 18.15 10.23 -9.14
C ARG A 13 18.03 9.15 -8.06
N GLU A 14 18.71 9.35 -6.94
CA GLU A 14 18.54 8.54 -5.74
C GLU A 14 17.10 8.64 -5.21
N ASP A 15 16.36 9.67 -5.63
CA ASP A 15 14.93 9.88 -5.32
C ASP A 15 13.95 9.11 -6.25
N MET A 16 14.42 8.35 -7.24
CA MET A 16 13.53 7.55 -8.08
C MET A 16 13.17 6.22 -7.41
N LEU A 17 11.88 6.06 -7.09
CA LEU A 17 11.32 4.76 -6.75
C LEU A 17 11.50 3.80 -7.93
N THR A 18 12.35 2.79 -7.76
CA THR A 18 12.44 1.68 -8.70
C THR A 18 11.18 0.81 -8.60
N ASP A 19 10.86 0.08 -9.67
CA ASP A 19 9.71 -0.82 -9.67
C ASP A 19 9.79 -1.87 -8.54
N ASP A 20 11.00 -2.31 -8.19
CA ASP A 20 11.24 -3.22 -7.06
C ASP A 20 10.85 -2.59 -5.71
N LEU A 21 11.31 -1.35 -5.46
CA LEU A 21 10.95 -0.63 -4.23
C LEU A 21 9.45 -0.34 -4.16
N LEU A 22 8.82 -0.03 -5.30
CA LEU A 22 7.38 0.19 -5.35
C LEU A 22 6.60 -1.10 -5.07
N ILE A 23 7.02 -2.25 -5.62
CA ILE A 23 6.43 -3.55 -5.30
C ILE A 23 6.54 -3.84 -3.80
N ASP A 24 7.70 -3.61 -3.19
CA ASP A 24 7.92 -3.83 -1.76
C ASP A 24 6.97 -2.98 -0.90
N VAL A 25 6.78 -1.71 -1.26
CA VAL A 25 5.85 -0.79 -0.58
C VAL A 25 4.39 -1.28 -0.69
N LEU A 26 3.98 -1.73 -1.88
CA LEU A 26 2.62 -2.24 -2.10
C LEU A 26 2.38 -3.58 -1.38
N GLU A 27 3.37 -4.47 -1.35
CA GLU A 27 3.30 -5.72 -0.58
C GLU A 27 3.25 -5.48 0.93
N ALA A 28 4.03 -4.52 1.44
CA ALA A 28 3.97 -4.11 2.84
C ALA A 28 2.59 -3.54 3.19
N SER A 29 2.04 -2.68 2.33
CA SER A 29 0.70 -2.11 2.50
C SER A 29 -0.38 -3.20 2.48
N TYR A 30 -0.29 -4.17 1.57
CA TYR A 30 -1.20 -5.32 1.51
C TYR A 30 -1.21 -6.12 2.83
N LYS A 31 -0.04 -6.36 3.43
CA LYS A 31 0.06 -7.07 4.71
C LYS A 31 -0.61 -6.29 5.84
N ILE A 32 -0.35 -4.98 5.92
CA ILE A 32 -0.94 -4.08 6.93
C ILE A 32 -2.47 -4.04 6.80
N GLU A 33 -2.99 -3.87 5.58
CA GLU A 33 -4.43 -3.82 5.32
C GLU A 33 -5.13 -5.12 5.76
N ASN A 34 -4.54 -6.29 5.50
CA ASN A 34 -5.07 -7.57 5.96
C ASN A 34 -5.01 -7.76 7.48
N GLU A 35 -3.97 -7.24 8.14
CA GLU A 35 -3.88 -7.27 9.60
C GLU A 35 -4.95 -6.38 10.24
N LEU A 36 -5.09 -5.14 9.76
CA LEU A 36 -6.13 -4.21 10.22
C LEU A 36 -7.53 -4.77 10.02
N MET A 37 -7.80 -5.35 8.85
CA MET A 37 -9.08 -6.01 8.57
C MET A 37 -9.43 -7.06 9.62
N ARG A 38 -8.49 -7.98 9.88
CA ARG A 38 -8.67 -9.06 10.88
C ARG A 38 -8.86 -8.47 12.28
N GLN A 39 -8.06 -7.48 12.64
CA GLN A 39 -8.15 -6.82 13.94
C GLN A 39 -9.52 -6.16 14.14
N TYR A 40 -10.03 -5.45 13.14
CA TYR A 40 -11.34 -4.80 13.24
C TYR A 40 -12.49 -5.80 13.33
N ILE A 41 -12.46 -6.90 12.56
CA ILE A 41 -13.46 -7.98 12.66
C ILE A 41 -13.45 -8.57 14.07
N MET A 42 -12.28 -9.00 14.56
CA MET A 42 -12.16 -9.59 15.90
C MET A 42 -12.56 -8.62 17.01
N THR A 43 -12.29 -7.33 16.84
CA THR A 43 -12.67 -6.30 17.82
C THR A 43 -14.18 -6.05 17.79
N ALA A 44 -14.78 -5.99 16.61
CA ALA A 44 -16.23 -5.83 16.45
C ALA A 44 -17.01 -6.98 17.10
N GLU A 45 -16.53 -8.22 16.96
CA GLU A 45 -17.13 -9.41 17.59
C GLU A 45 -17.13 -9.37 19.12
N ARG A 46 -16.18 -8.65 19.72
CA ARG A 46 -16.01 -8.53 21.18
C ARG A 46 -16.78 -7.36 21.79
N ILE A 47 -17.36 -6.48 20.97
CA ILE A 47 -18.14 -5.34 21.45
C ILE A 47 -19.61 -5.76 21.57
N HIS A 48 -20.13 -5.70 22.80
CA HIS A 48 -21.51 -6.12 23.11
C HIS A 48 -22.42 -4.96 23.54
N ASN A 49 -21.86 -3.80 23.86
CA ASN A 49 -22.58 -2.66 24.45
C ASN A 49 -22.51 -1.39 23.59
N ASN A 50 -22.00 -1.49 22.36
CA ASN A 50 -21.84 -0.35 21.46
C ASN A 50 -21.97 -0.79 20.01
N GLU A 51 -23.22 -0.98 19.56
CA GLU A 51 -23.52 -1.41 18.18
C GLU A 51 -22.99 -0.40 17.15
N GLU A 52 -23.02 0.90 17.43
CA GLU A 52 -22.51 1.92 16.50
C GLU A 52 -21.00 1.78 16.26
N LEU A 53 -20.21 1.51 17.30
CA LEU A 53 -18.78 1.24 17.15
C LEU A 53 -18.51 -0.07 16.42
N LYS A 54 -19.29 -1.11 16.70
CA LYS A 54 -19.21 -2.40 16.00
C LYS A 54 -19.47 -2.24 14.50
N ASP A 55 -20.51 -1.51 14.12
CA ASP A 55 -20.81 -1.20 12.72
C ASP A 55 -19.67 -0.42 12.05
N ARG A 56 -19.10 0.58 12.74
CA ARG A 56 -17.91 1.30 12.25
C ARG A 56 -16.71 0.40 12.01
N LEU A 57 -16.42 -0.52 12.93
CA LEU A 57 -15.30 -1.47 12.78
C LEU A 57 -15.54 -2.43 11.60
N GLN A 58 -16.77 -2.91 11.41
CA GLN A 58 -17.13 -3.71 10.24
C GLN A 58 -16.94 -2.93 8.94
N ASN A 59 -17.36 -1.66 8.91
CA ASN A 59 -17.15 -0.77 7.76
C ASN A 59 -15.66 -0.54 7.47
N PHE A 60 -14.82 -0.38 8.50
CA PHE A 60 -13.38 -0.30 8.32
C PHE A 60 -12.82 -1.58 7.70
N ALA A 61 -13.18 -2.74 8.22
CA ALA A 61 -12.76 -4.04 7.69
C ALA A 61 -13.17 -4.23 6.23
N GLN A 62 -14.39 -3.85 5.85
CA GLN A 62 -14.84 -3.87 4.45
C GLN A 62 -14.01 -2.92 3.57
N GLY A 63 -13.67 -1.74 4.10
CA GLY A 63 -12.77 -0.80 3.44
C GLY A 63 -11.37 -1.38 3.22
N ASN A 64 -10.81 -2.07 4.21
CA ASN A 64 -9.55 -2.79 4.08
C ASN A 64 -9.66 -3.86 2.99
N ALA A 65 -10.72 -4.68 2.98
CA ALA A 65 -10.93 -5.72 1.97
C ALA A 65 -10.93 -5.16 0.53
N LYS A 66 -11.61 -4.02 0.32
CA LYS A 66 -11.62 -3.33 -0.97
C LYS A 66 -10.22 -2.88 -1.39
N ARG A 67 -9.47 -2.23 -0.49
CA ARG A 67 -8.10 -1.77 -0.77
C ARG A 67 -7.15 -2.93 -1.02
N THR A 68 -7.28 -4.02 -0.27
CA THR A 68 -6.53 -5.26 -0.47
C THR A 68 -6.74 -5.83 -1.88
N SER A 69 -7.98 -5.84 -2.39
CA SER A 69 -8.25 -6.27 -3.78
C SER A 69 -7.54 -5.39 -4.79
N GLN A 70 -7.64 -4.06 -4.63
CA GLN A 70 -6.98 -3.10 -5.52
C GLN A 70 -5.45 -3.26 -5.49
N LEU A 71 -4.85 -3.45 -4.31
CA LEU A 71 -3.41 -3.69 -4.17
C LEU A 71 -2.97 -4.98 -4.87
N VAL A 72 -3.76 -6.05 -4.80
CA VAL A 72 -3.48 -7.29 -5.52
C VAL A 72 -3.52 -7.07 -7.02
N ASP A 73 -4.51 -6.33 -7.52
CA ASP A 73 -4.62 -6.02 -8.95
C ASP A 73 -3.39 -5.23 -9.44
N GLU A 74 -2.95 -4.22 -8.70
CA GLU A 74 -1.75 -3.45 -9.03
C GLU A 74 -0.47 -4.29 -8.96
N LEU A 75 -0.29 -5.09 -7.91
CA LEU A 75 0.85 -5.99 -7.76
C LEU A 75 0.94 -6.99 -8.91
N ASN A 76 -0.20 -7.54 -9.36
CA ASN A 76 -0.26 -8.44 -10.49
C ASN A 76 0.11 -7.73 -11.80
N GLN A 77 -0.39 -6.51 -12.01
CA GLN A 77 -0.05 -5.71 -13.19
C GLN A 77 1.45 -5.42 -13.26
N MET A 78 2.06 -5.01 -12.14
CA MET A 78 3.49 -4.72 -12.08
C MET A 78 4.37 -5.97 -12.27
N LYS A 79 3.97 -7.12 -11.70
CA LYS A 79 4.71 -8.37 -11.84
C LYS A 79 4.63 -8.96 -13.25
N ASN A 80 3.51 -8.72 -13.96
CA ASN A 80 3.30 -9.21 -15.33
C ASN A 80 3.96 -8.33 -16.41
N GLN A 81 4.45 -7.14 -16.05
CA GLN A 81 5.17 -6.23 -16.96
C GLN A 81 6.69 -6.45 -16.97
N LYS A 82 7.21 -7.33 -16.10
CA LYS A 82 8.62 -7.77 -16.08
C LYS A 82 8.84 -8.97 -17.00
#